data_AF-A0A6H9V127-F1
#
_entry.id   AF-A0A6H9V127-F1
#
_cell.length_a   1.000
_cell.length_b   1.000
_cell.length_c   1.000
_cell.angle_alpha   90.00
_cell.angle_beta   90.00
_cell.angle_gamma   90.00
#
_symmetry.space_group_name_H-M   'P 1'
#
loop_
_entity.id
_entity.type
_entity.pdbx_description
1 polymer ?
#
loop_
_entity_poly.entity_id
_entity_poly.type
_entity_poly.pdbx_seq_one_letter_code
_entity_poly.pdbx_strand_id
1 'polypeptide(L)' 'MMVDLGHHRRGLGRLLLRHAEETLFAQYSTIRLETFADNARAKSFYETCGWVHGDPLEGEGPTRFEYTENRAGS' A
#
# COMPACT_ATOMS: atom_id res chain seq x y z
N MET A 1 6.10 0.07 0.02
CA MET A 1 6.90 -1.08 -0.47
C MET A 1 7.50 -0.73 -1.83
N MET A 2 8.79 -0.98 -2.05
CA MET A 2 9.42 -0.76 -3.36
C MET A 2 9.76 -2.13 -3.94
N VAL A 3 9.01 -2.58 -4.94
CA VAL A 3 9.40 -3.72 -5.77
C VAL A 3 10.30 -3.17 -6.86
N ASP A 4 11.52 -3.68 -6.97
CA ASP A 4 12.46 -3.29 -8.01
C ASP A 4 11.80 -3.35 -9.40
N LEU A 5 11.99 -2.28 -10.18
CA LEU A 5 11.34 -2.07 -11.48
C LEU A 5 11.62 -3.22 -12.48
N GLY A 6 12.68 -4.01 -12.27
CA GLY A 6 13.04 -5.17 -13.09
C GLY A 6 12.15 -6.40 -12.96
N HIS A 7 11.22 -6.46 -11.98
CA HIS A 7 10.37 -7.65 -11.73
C HIS A 7 8.85 -7.39 -11.82
N HIS A 8 8.44 -6.31 -12.48
CA HIS A 8 7.02 -6.09 -12.76
C HIS A 8 6.45 -7.12 -13.75
N ARG A 9 5.23 -7.62 -13.48
CA ARG A 9 4.38 -8.55 -14.28
C ARG A 9 4.37 -10.05 -13.92
N ARG A 10 4.83 -10.44 -12.73
CA ARG A 10 4.68 -11.84 -12.23
C ARG A 10 3.75 -12.02 -11.02
N GLY A 11 3.00 -10.99 -10.62
CA GLY A 11 2.15 -11.07 -9.42
C GLY A 11 2.93 -10.99 -8.09
N LEU A 12 4.25 -10.79 -8.15
CA LEU A 12 5.12 -10.69 -6.96
C LEU A 12 4.73 -9.54 -6.03
N GLY A 13 4.28 -8.41 -6.58
CA GLY A 13 3.79 -7.28 -5.78
C GLY A 13 2.59 -7.68 -4.90
N ARG A 14 1.64 -8.45 -5.44
CA ARG A 14 0.47 -8.92 -4.70
C ARG A 14 0.83 -9.97 -3.66
N LEU A 15 1.77 -10.86 -3.97
CA LEU A 15 2.24 -11.87 -3.02
C LEU A 15 2.96 -11.23 -1.82
N LEU A 16 3.86 -10.27 -2.10
CA LEU A 16 4.58 -9.53 -1.07
C LEU A 16 3.64 -8.67 -0.23
N LEU A 17 2.70 -7.96 -0.87
CA LEU A 17 1.71 -7.16 -0.16
C LEU A 17 0.86 -8.05 0.75
N ARG A 18 0.33 -9.16 0.24
CA ARG A 18 -0.43 -10.13 1.04
C ARG A 18 0.36 -10.68 2.22
N HIS A 19 1.63 -11.05 2.02
CA HIS A 19 2.47 -11.55 3.10
C HIS A 19 2.71 -10.48 4.18
N ALA A 20 2.88 -9.22 3.77
CA ALA A 20 3.01 -8.09 4.68
C ALA A 20 1.70 -7.84 5.46
N GLU A 21 0.55 -7.86 4.77
CA GLU A 21 -0.78 -7.77 5.38
C GLU A 21 -0.96 -8.88 6.44
N GLU A 22 -0.74 -10.15 6.09
CA GLU A 22 -0.85 -11.30 7.01
C GLU A 22 0.05 -11.15 8.24
N THR A 23 1.29 -10.69 8.05
CA THR A 23 2.26 -10.50 9.14
C THR A 23 1.90 -9.35 10.06
N LEU A 24 1.46 -8.22 9.50
CA LEU A 24 1.13 -7.03 10.28
C LEU A 24 -0.23 -7.17 10.96
N PHE A 25 -1.22 -7.78 10.31
CA PHE A 25 -2.54 -8.04 10.91
C PHE A 25 -2.52 -9.10 12.01
N ALA A 26 -1.42 -9.86 12.15
CA ALA A 26 -1.19 -10.69 13.33
C ALA A 26 -0.98 -9.86 14.61
N GLN A 27 -0.56 -8.59 14.47
CA GLN A 27 -0.19 -7.71 15.59
C GLN A 27 -1.00 -6.41 15.66
N TYR A 28 -1.55 -5.96 14.54
CA TYR A 28 -2.25 -4.67 14.42
C TYR A 28 -3.63 -4.86 13.80
N SER A 29 -4.62 -4.06 14.22
CA SER A 29 -5.97 -4.08 13.63
C SER A 29 -6.08 -3.26 12.35
N THR A 30 -5.16 -2.30 12.18
CA THR A 30 -5.11 -1.35 11.08
C THR A 30 -3.66 -1.21 10.64
N ILE A 31 -3.45 -1.20 9.33
CA ILE A 31 -2.15 -0.98 8.71
C ILE A 31 -2.25 0.18 7.71
N ARG A 32 -1.15 0.93 7.57
CA ARG A 32 -1.07 2.13 6.74
C ARG A 32 0.13 2.02 5.82
N LEU A 33 -0.01 2.54 4.61
CA LEU A 33 1.09 2.68 3.66
C LEU A 33 1.10 4.08 3.06
N GLU A 34 2.29 4.57 2.75
CA GLU A 34 2.49 5.87 2.13
C GLU A 34 2.93 5.69 0.67
N THR A 35 2.44 6.56 -0.21
CA THR A 35 2.92 6.64 -1.59
C THR A 35 2.97 8.09 -2.06
N PHE A 36 3.84 8.39 -3.02
CA PHE A 36 3.92 9.72 -3.61
C PHE A 36 2.74 10.00 -4.54
N ALA A 37 2.32 11.26 -4.61
CA ALA A 37 1.23 11.72 -5.47
C ALA A 37 1.46 11.43 -6.95
N ASP A 38 2.71 11.45 -7.41
CA ASP A 38 3.12 11.20 -8.79
C ASP A 38 3.21 9.69 -9.12
N ASN A 39 3.16 8.80 -8.13
CA ASN A 39 3.27 7.37 -8.33
C ASN A 39 1.91 6.73 -8.69
N ALA A 40 1.37 7.11 -9.85
CA ALA A 40 0.08 6.62 -10.36
C ALA A 40 -0.01 5.09 -10.39
N ARG A 41 1.11 4.39 -10.68
CA ARG A 41 1.15 2.93 -10.73
C ARG A 41 0.94 2.30 -9.35
N ALA A 42 1.60 2.82 -8.32
CA ALA A 42 1.44 2.32 -6.96
C ALA A 42 0.02 2.59 -6.44
N LYS A 43 -0.51 3.79 -6.68
CA LYS A 43 -1.89 4.17 -6.34
C LYS A 43 -2.91 3.19 -6.91
N SER A 44 -2.89 2.98 -8.23
CA SER A 44 -3.79 2.00 -8.87
C SER A 44 -3.56 0.58 -8.36
N PHE A 45 -2.33 0.19 -8.07
CA PHE A 45 -2.05 -1.14 -7.51
C PHE A 45 -2.71 -1.33 -6.13
N TYR A 46 -2.54 -0.40 -5.20
CA TYR A 46 -3.14 -0.48 -3.87
C TYR A 46 -4.67 -0.43 -3.92
N GLU A 47 -5.23 0.46 -4.75
CA GLU A 47 -6.68 0.54 -4.99
C GLU A 47 -7.24 -0.78 -5.53
N THR A 48 -6.56 -1.44 -6.48
CA THR A 48 -6.99 -2.75 -6.98
C THR A 48 -6.87 -3.87 -5.95
N CYS A 49 -6.04 -3.68 -4.90
CA CYS A 49 -5.93 -4.62 -3.80
C CYS A 49 -6.98 -4.36 -2.70
N GLY A 50 -7.79 -3.31 -2.80
CA GLY A 50 -8.84 -2.98 -1.84
C GLY A 50 -8.43 -1.98 -0.75
N TRP A 51 -7.23 -1.41 -0.85
CA TRP A 51 -6.77 -0.39 0.08
C TRP A 51 -7.56 0.92 -0.10
N VAL A 52 -7.88 1.57 1.01
CA VAL A 52 -8.66 2.81 1.01
C VAL A 52 -7.73 4.00 0.93
N HIS A 53 -7.92 4.85 -0.09
CA HIS A 53 -7.20 6.12 -0.22
C HIS A 53 -7.61 7.08 0.90
N GLY A 54 -6.63 7.51 1.68
CA GLY A 54 -6.78 8.43 2.78
C GLY A 54 -6.34 9.85 2.42
N ASP A 55 -6.05 10.60 3.47
CA ASP A 55 -5.67 12.01 3.36
C ASP A 55 -4.24 12.19 2.83
N PRO A 56 -3.96 13.32 2.19
CA PRO A 56 -2.58 13.72 1.91
C PRO A 56 -1.82 13.90 3.22
N LEU A 57 -0.59 13.38 3.25
CA LEU A 57 0.34 13.57 4.36
C LEU A 57 1.08 14.89 4.17
N GLU A 58 0.93 15.79 5.14
CA GLU A 58 1.68 17.04 5.19
C GLU A 58 3.14 16.78 5.57
N GLY A 59 4.06 17.46 4.89
CA GLY A 59 5.49 17.38 5.17
C GLY A 59 6.31 18.20 4.17
N GLU A 60 7.57 18.42 4.48
CA GLU A 60 8.51 19.06 3.56
C GLU A 60 8.81 18.12 2.38
N GLY A 61 8.48 18.54 1.15
CA GLY A 61 8.76 17.78 -0.07
C GLY A 61 7.51 17.41 -0.88
N PRO A 62 7.62 16.44 -1.80
CA PRO A 62 6.51 16.05 -2.67
C PRO A 62 5.35 15.46 -1.88
N THR A 63 4.13 15.82 -2.28
CA THR A 63 2.89 15.34 -1.66
C THR A 63 2.87 13.83 -1.61
N ARG A 64 2.58 13.29 -0.42
CA ARG A 64 2.35 11.87 -0.20
C ARG A 64 0.88 11.66 0.13
N PHE A 65 0.37 10.50 -0.24
CA PHE A 65 -0.94 10.03 0.17
C PHE A 65 -0.77 8.79 1.01
N GLU A 66 -1.64 8.69 2.00
CA GLU A 66 -1.79 7.49 2.77
C GLU A 66 -2.85 6.58 2.18
N TYR A 67 -2.62 5.29 2.27
CA TYR A 67 -3.65 4.28 2.13
C TYR A 67 -3.76 3.46 3.40
N THR A 68 -4.98 3.12 3.76
CA THR A 68 -5.26 2.33 4.97
C THR A 68 -6.01 1.07 4.62
N GLU A 69 -5.67 -0.01 5.30
CA GLU A 69 -6.44 -1.25 5.31
C GLU A 69 -6.72 -1.65 6.75
N ASN A 70 -7.96 -2.06 6.99
CA ASN A 70 -8.41 -2.56 8.28
C ASN A 70 -8.64 -4.06 8.15
N ARG A 71 -8.36 -4.81 9.22
CA ARG A 71 -8.79 -6.19 9.29
C ARG A 71 -10.31 -6.21 9.34
N ALA A 72 -10.96 -6.46 8.20
CA ALA A 72 -12.37 -6.81 8.18
C ALA A 72 -12.47 -8.12 8.95
N GLY A 73 -13.00 -8.07 10.17
CA GLY A 73 -13.33 -9.27 10.92
C GLY A 73 -14.36 -10.06 10.12
N SER A 74 -13.89 -11.09 9.41
CA SER A 74 -14.70 -12.16 8.85
C SER A 74 -14.86 -13.26 9.88
#